data_AF-A0A139NU71-F1
#
_entry.id   AF-A0A139NU71-F1
#
_cell.length_a   1.000
_cell.length_b   1.000
_cell.length_c   1.000
_cell.angle_alpha   90.00
_cell.angle_beta   90.00
_cell.angle_gamma   90.00
#
_symmetry.space_group_name_H-M   'P 1'
#
loop_
_entity.id
_entity.type
_entity.pdbx_description
1 polymer ?
#
loop_
_entity_poly.entity_id
_entity_poly.type
_entity_poly.pdbx_seq_one_letter_code
_entity_poly.pdbx_strand_id
1 'polypeptide(L)'
;MDAAIFKEFCLAKAGSKPAFKRELQHYIADRTEGVSLDKLKKCVSSIISKYAGHSGYIYYENMDDFEDELSFFLDQQRGNLLYGLTVEEHFDLADDLLAQLDDTDMDDSDGSLMRLTEQVFESLEDRIGPGQDEQVFAQLLAALSQKRNSSLTDYDWNLFEEHFSGQDFAVRKLAFLLEHLKVPPQNASWSEEFEFKSMVELVFSISKELGKSLTDFGQLLQDYWSQASVRELSIDGHIALGLHAEAEQLIKKELAAPEAIHHGRLRLKLKDLYRRQEKWEDYRQLLEEILLTESIDFNLIDELKEQLTGRPSACGSRKTGDREMIGA
;
A
#
# COMPACT_ATOMS: atom_id res chain seq x y z
N MET A 1 53.04 -16.77 -6.27
CA MET A 1 52.58 -15.99 -5.10
C MET A 1 51.58 -16.86 -4.38
N ASP A 2 51.73 -17.06 -3.07
CA ASP A 2 50.79 -17.84 -2.26
C ASP A 2 49.38 -17.21 -2.34
N ALA A 3 48.35 -18.03 -2.52
CA ALA A 3 46.97 -17.59 -2.60
C ALA A 3 46.52 -16.84 -1.34
N ALA A 4 47.02 -17.23 -0.16
CA ALA A 4 46.74 -16.54 1.10
C ALA A 4 47.34 -15.12 1.11
N ILE A 5 48.58 -14.99 0.63
CA ILE A 5 49.30 -13.71 0.54
C ILE A 5 48.63 -12.79 -0.49
N PHE A 6 48.15 -13.35 -1.61
CA PHE A 6 47.43 -12.57 -2.62
C PHE A 6 46.06 -12.09 -2.12
N LYS A 7 45.33 -12.93 -1.36
CA LYS A 7 44.05 -12.56 -0.73
C LYS A 7 44.24 -11.41 0.27
N GLU A 8 45.20 -11.52 1.18
CA GLU A 8 45.54 -10.48 2.15
C GLU A 8 45.88 -9.15 1.46
N PHE A 9 46.67 -9.20 0.38
CA PHE A 9 47.02 -8.03 -0.42
C PHE A 9 45.77 -7.36 -1.03
N CYS A 10 44.89 -8.14 -1.66
CA CYS A 10 43.66 -7.64 -2.26
C CYS A 10 42.73 -6.99 -1.22
N LEU A 11 42.56 -7.61 -0.04
CA LEU A 11 41.74 -7.08 1.05
C LEU A 11 42.32 -5.77 1.61
N ALA A 12 43.61 -5.72 1.88
CA ALA A 12 44.28 -4.52 2.37
C ALA A 12 44.20 -3.35 1.38
N LYS A 13 44.30 -3.64 0.07
CA LYS A 13 44.16 -2.62 -0.98
C LYS A 13 42.72 -2.19 -1.21
N ALA A 14 41.74 -3.10 -1.12
CA ALA A 14 40.33 -2.75 -1.21
C ALA A 14 39.87 -1.86 -0.03
N GLY A 15 40.37 -2.11 1.18
CA GLY A 15 40.05 -1.30 2.37
C GLY A 15 40.65 0.12 2.35
N SER A 16 41.75 0.32 1.60
CA SER A 16 42.45 1.62 1.54
C SER A 16 42.20 2.40 0.25
N LYS A 17 41.62 1.78 -0.79
CA LYS A 17 41.40 2.41 -2.11
C LYS A 17 40.03 2.03 -2.69
N PRO A 18 39.02 2.92 -2.61
CA PRO A 18 37.67 2.66 -3.12
C PRO A 18 37.60 2.34 -4.62
N ALA A 19 38.46 2.94 -5.45
CA ALA A 19 38.53 2.65 -6.88
C ALA A 19 39.06 1.23 -7.16
N PHE A 20 40.06 0.78 -6.38
CA PHE A 20 40.58 -0.58 -6.48
C PHE A 20 39.55 -1.61 -6.00
N LYS A 21 38.79 -1.30 -4.94
CA LYS A 21 37.66 -2.11 -4.48
C LYS A 21 36.66 -2.33 -5.62
N ARG A 22 36.21 -1.25 -6.28
CA ARG A 22 35.28 -1.32 -7.42
C ARG A 22 35.82 -2.18 -8.58
N GLU A 23 37.04 -1.92 -9.04
CA GLU A 23 37.64 -2.69 -10.13
C GLU A 23 37.85 -4.16 -9.77
N LEU A 24 38.24 -4.45 -8.53
CA LEU A 24 38.38 -5.82 -8.04
C LEU A 24 37.02 -6.54 -7.95
N GLN A 25 35.97 -5.83 -7.53
CA GLN A 25 34.59 -6.34 -7.52
C GLN A 25 34.13 -6.69 -8.94
N HIS A 26 34.32 -5.79 -9.91
CA HIS A 26 34.02 -6.05 -11.33
C HIS A 26 34.80 -7.25 -11.87
N TYR A 27 36.12 -7.31 -11.62
CA TYR A 27 36.98 -8.39 -12.08
C TYR A 27 36.62 -9.77 -11.50
N ILE A 28 36.16 -9.81 -10.24
CA ILE A 28 35.68 -11.04 -9.61
C ILE A 28 34.32 -11.41 -10.21
N ALA A 29 33.39 -10.47 -10.32
CA ALA A 29 32.05 -10.69 -10.88
C ALA A 29 32.10 -11.25 -12.32
N ASP A 30 33.02 -10.76 -13.15
CA ASP A 30 33.23 -11.27 -14.53
C ASP A 30 33.78 -12.70 -14.60
N ARG A 31 34.26 -13.28 -13.48
CA ARG A 31 35.03 -14.54 -13.46
C ARG A 31 34.55 -15.58 -12.47
N THR A 32 33.70 -15.21 -11.52
CA THR A 32 32.85 -16.16 -10.82
C THR A 32 31.70 -16.50 -11.75
N GLU A 33 31.45 -17.79 -12.00
CA GLU A 33 30.10 -18.22 -12.41
C GLU A 33 29.14 -17.52 -11.45
N GLY A 34 28.30 -16.62 -11.97
CA GLY A 34 27.40 -15.83 -11.14
C GLY A 34 26.70 -16.73 -10.13
N VAL A 35 26.51 -16.24 -8.90
CA VAL A 35 25.69 -16.99 -7.94
C VAL A 35 24.29 -17.06 -8.56
N SER A 36 23.87 -18.25 -8.98
CA SER A 36 22.58 -18.42 -9.63
C SER A 36 21.46 -18.03 -8.67
N LEU A 37 20.39 -17.44 -9.18
CA LEU A 37 19.19 -17.09 -8.42
C LEU A 37 18.74 -18.24 -7.49
N ASP A 38 18.71 -19.48 -7.99
CA ASP A 38 18.37 -20.68 -7.21
C ASP A 38 19.24 -20.89 -5.97
N LYS A 39 20.52 -20.52 -6.02
CA LYS A 39 21.43 -20.65 -4.87
C LYS A 39 21.11 -19.59 -3.83
N LEU A 40 20.78 -18.37 -4.26
CA LEU A 40 20.37 -17.29 -3.38
C LEU A 40 19.06 -17.62 -2.67
N LYS A 41 18.04 -18.07 -3.42
CA LYS A 41 16.76 -18.53 -2.86
C LYS A 41 16.97 -19.65 -1.84
N LYS A 42 17.80 -20.64 -2.14
CA LYS A 42 18.17 -21.71 -1.19
C LYS A 42 18.89 -21.22 0.06
N CYS A 43 19.72 -20.18 -0.05
CA CYS A 43 20.35 -19.56 1.12
C CYS A 43 19.30 -18.93 2.03
N VAL A 44 18.35 -18.18 1.48
CA VAL A 44 17.22 -17.60 2.24
C VAL A 44 16.42 -18.72 2.93
N SER A 45 15.99 -19.74 2.20
CA SER A 45 15.24 -20.87 2.77
C SER A 45 16.03 -21.58 3.88
N SER A 46 17.35 -21.68 3.73
CA SER A 46 18.22 -22.29 4.74
C SER A 46 18.35 -21.44 5.99
N ILE A 47 18.36 -20.10 5.88
CA ILE A 47 18.36 -19.19 7.03
C ILE A 47 17.03 -19.34 7.77
N ILE A 48 15.91 -19.23 7.06
CA ILE A 48 14.57 -19.38 7.65
C ILE A 48 14.44 -20.75 8.35
N SER A 49 14.78 -21.84 7.67
CA SER A 49 14.69 -23.20 8.23
C SER A 49 15.58 -23.40 9.46
N LYS A 50 16.74 -22.72 9.53
CA LYS A 50 17.65 -22.81 10.67
C LYS A 50 16.99 -22.26 11.94
N TYR A 51 16.30 -21.12 11.84
CA TYR A 51 15.69 -20.44 12.99
C TYR A 51 14.27 -20.93 13.30
N ALA A 52 13.49 -21.31 12.29
CA ALA A 52 12.17 -21.92 12.47
C ALA A 52 12.26 -23.34 13.06
N GLY A 53 13.40 -24.01 12.89
CA GLY A 53 13.68 -25.32 13.46
C GLY A 53 12.66 -26.39 13.04
N HIS A 54 12.34 -27.31 13.95
CA HIS A 54 11.34 -28.36 13.68
C HIS A 54 9.90 -27.90 13.90
N SER A 55 9.69 -26.79 14.60
CA SER A 55 8.36 -26.23 14.86
C SER A 55 7.78 -25.57 13.62
N GLY A 56 8.62 -25.11 12.70
CA GLY A 56 8.19 -24.22 11.60
C GLY A 56 7.83 -22.82 12.09
N TYR A 57 8.16 -22.49 13.35
CA TYR A 57 7.86 -21.23 14.00
C TYR A 57 9.15 -20.58 14.50
N ILE A 58 9.39 -19.32 14.16
CA ILE A 58 10.52 -18.55 14.70
C ILE A 58 10.09 -17.88 16.01
N TYR A 59 10.62 -18.38 17.11
CA TYR A 59 10.36 -17.82 18.44
C TYR A 59 11.08 -16.48 18.66
N TYR A 60 10.49 -15.62 19.49
CA TYR A 60 11.04 -14.33 19.91
C TYR A 60 12.53 -14.38 20.29
N GLU A 61 12.94 -15.40 21.04
CA GLU A 61 14.33 -15.60 21.50
C GLU A 61 15.35 -15.79 20.36
N ASN A 62 14.88 -16.14 19.16
CA ASN A 62 15.69 -16.36 17.97
C ASN A 62 15.51 -15.24 16.93
N MET A 63 14.63 -14.26 17.17
CA MET A 63 14.29 -13.23 16.18
C MET A 63 15.45 -12.28 15.91
N ASP A 64 16.16 -11.82 16.94
CA ASP A 64 17.32 -10.94 16.78
C ASP A 64 18.41 -11.60 15.91
N ASP A 65 18.78 -12.84 16.22
CA ASP A 65 19.79 -13.59 15.47
C ASP A 65 19.34 -13.90 14.02
N PHE A 66 18.04 -14.17 13.83
CA PHE A 66 17.44 -14.36 12.52
C PHE A 66 17.49 -13.08 11.68
N GLU A 67 17.04 -11.96 12.25
CA GLU A 67 17.05 -10.64 11.62
C GLU A 67 18.47 -10.24 11.24
N ASP A 68 19.43 -10.37 12.16
CA ASP A 68 20.84 -10.06 11.91
C ASP A 68 21.43 -10.91 10.77
N GLU A 69 21.17 -12.21 10.73
CA GLU A 69 21.72 -13.08 9.68
C GLU A 69 21.08 -12.83 8.31
N LEU A 70 19.76 -12.63 8.26
CA LEU A 70 19.07 -12.33 7.01
C LEU A 70 19.40 -10.91 6.52
N SER A 71 19.46 -9.93 7.41
CA SER A 71 19.88 -8.56 7.11
C SER A 71 21.31 -8.53 6.60
N PHE A 72 22.22 -9.27 7.23
CA PHE A 72 23.59 -9.41 6.76
C PHE A 72 23.66 -10.06 5.37
N PHE A 73 22.83 -11.09 5.12
CA PHE A 73 22.71 -11.67 3.79
C PHE A 73 22.28 -10.61 2.77
N LEU A 74 21.23 -9.83 3.05
CA LEU A 74 20.72 -8.76 2.19
C LEU A 74 21.73 -7.62 1.96
N ASP A 75 22.51 -7.24 2.97
CA ASP A 75 23.56 -6.23 2.82
C ASP A 75 24.74 -6.74 2.00
N GLN A 76 25.12 -8.00 2.16
CA GLN A 76 26.10 -8.65 1.28
C GLN A 76 25.59 -8.75 -0.17
N GLN A 77 24.28 -8.91 -0.35
CA GLN A 77 23.61 -8.86 -1.64
C GLN A 77 23.73 -7.46 -2.27
N ARG A 78 23.42 -6.38 -1.54
CA ARG A 78 23.56 -4.98 -1.99
C ARG A 78 24.99 -4.66 -2.44
N GLY A 79 26.00 -5.20 -1.74
CA GLY A 79 27.41 -4.90 -1.98
C GLY A 79 28.16 -5.72 -3.03
N ASN A 80 27.89 -7.04 -3.17
CA ASN A 80 28.72 -7.96 -3.96
C ASN A 80 28.03 -9.19 -4.57
N LEU A 81 27.06 -9.83 -3.90
CA LEU A 81 26.51 -11.12 -4.38
C LEU A 81 25.48 -10.98 -5.50
N LEU A 82 24.79 -9.84 -5.59
CA LEU A 82 23.85 -9.56 -6.70
C LEU A 82 24.55 -8.99 -7.95
N TYR A 83 25.87 -8.79 -7.89
CA TYR A 83 26.64 -8.28 -9.02
C TYR A 83 26.62 -9.31 -10.15
N GLY A 84 25.78 -9.07 -11.16
CA GLY A 84 25.58 -9.97 -12.30
C GLY A 84 24.16 -10.51 -12.45
N LEU A 85 23.28 -10.31 -11.46
CA LEU A 85 21.85 -10.53 -11.66
C LEU A 85 21.25 -9.41 -12.51
N THR A 86 20.37 -9.78 -13.43
CA THR A 86 19.47 -8.86 -14.14
C THR A 86 18.47 -8.23 -13.17
N VAL A 87 17.82 -7.13 -13.57
CA VAL A 87 16.74 -6.53 -12.76
C VAL A 87 15.61 -7.53 -12.53
N GLU A 88 15.34 -8.41 -13.51
CA GLU A 88 14.34 -9.48 -13.37
C GLU A 88 14.69 -10.45 -12.26
N GLU A 89 15.94 -10.93 -12.24
CA GLU A 89 16.38 -11.88 -11.22
C GLU A 89 16.43 -11.24 -9.82
N HIS A 90 16.60 -9.92 -9.73
CA HIS A 90 16.47 -9.21 -8.46
C HIS A 90 15.02 -9.15 -7.99
N PHE A 91 14.09 -8.81 -8.90
CA PHE A 91 12.66 -8.82 -8.60
C PHE A 91 12.22 -10.21 -8.15
N ASP A 92 12.59 -11.25 -8.89
CA ASP A 92 12.27 -12.65 -8.58
C ASP A 92 12.87 -13.14 -7.24
N LEU A 93 13.99 -12.57 -6.80
CA LEU A 93 14.58 -12.88 -5.50
C LEU A 93 13.84 -12.15 -4.37
N ALA A 94 13.52 -10.88 -4.57
CA ALA A 94 12.77 -10.08 -3.61
C ALA A 94 11.38 -10.67 -3.38
N ASP A 95 10.66 -10.98 -4.46
CA ASP A 95 9.34 -11.60 -4.43
C ASP A 95 9.33 -12.94 -3.67
N ASP A 96 10.31 -13.80 -3.97
CA ASP A 96 10.47 -15.11 -3.34
C ASP A 96 10.83 -15.02 -1.86
N LEU A 97 11.65 -14.04 -1.48
CA LEU A 97 12.00 -13.81 -0.09
C LEU A 97 10.78 -13.30 0.69
N LEU A 98 10.06 -12.31 0.15
CA LEU A 98 8.87 -11.76 0.77
C LEU A 98 7.78 -12.82 0.95
N ALA A 99 7.55 -13.66 -0.07
CA ALA A 99 6.62 -14.79 0.02
C ALA A 99 7.05 -15.79 1.12
N GLN A 100 8.34 -16.10 1.23
CA GLN A 100 8.83 -16.99 2.29
C GLN A 100 8.70 -16.39 3.69
N LEU A 101 8.89 -15.07 3.83
CA LEU A 101 8.71 -14.38 5.10
C LEU A 101 7.24 -14.37 5.53
N ASP A 102 6.33 -14.09 4.58
CA ASP A 102 4.87 -14.11 4.81
C ASP A 102 4.36 -15.52 5.17
N ASP A 103 4.88 -16.56 4.52
CA ASP A 103 4.54 -17.96 4.79
C ASP A 103 5.15 -18.50 6.10
N THR A 104 6.07 -17.77 6.75
CA THR A 104 6.76 -18.23 7.95
C THR A 104 6.10 -17.67 9.21
N ASP A 105 5.48 -18.53 10.02
CA ASP A 105 4.98 -18.10 11.32
C ASP A 105 6.15 -17.68 12.23
N MET A 106 6.08 -16.48 12.80
CA MET A 106 7.12 -15.94 13.69
C MET A 106 6.55 -14.99 14.74
N ASP A 107 7.32 -14.75 15.81
CA ASP A 107 7.00 -13.73 16.81
C ASP A 107 7.51 -12.36 16.35
N ASP A 108 6.66 -11.62 15.62
CA ASP A 108 6.98 -10.28 15.11
C ASP A 108 6.55 -9.14 16.05
N SER A 109 6.50 -9.38 17.36
CA SER A 109 6.03 -8.36 18.32
C SER A 109 6.90 -7.09 18.34
N ASP A 110 8.17 -7.18 17.94
CA ASP A 110 9.12 -6.06 17.86
C ASP A 110 9.30 -5.49 16.43
N GLY A 111 8.48 -5.95 15.46
CA GLY A 111 8.41 -5.42 14.09
C GLY A 111 9.62 -5.75 13.21
N SER A 112 10.35 -6.83 13.51
CA SER A 112 11.49 -7.33 12.73
C SER A 112 11.12 -7.66 11.28
N LEU A 113 9.92 -8.20 11.03
CA LEU A 113 9.43 -8.52 9.69
C LEU A 113 9.29 -7.26 8.83
N MET A 114 8.78 -6.17 9.42
CA MET A 114 8.67 -4.89 8.73
C MET A 114 10.06 -4.34 8.34
N ARG A 115 11.04 -4.41 9.24
CA ARG A 115 12.42 -3.95 8.96
C ARG A 115 13.10 -4.77 7.86
N LEU A 116 12.94 -6.09 7.88
CA LEU A 116 13.48 -6.97 6.83
C LEU A 116 12.84 -6.70 5.48
N THR A 117 11.52 -6.52 5.48
CA THR A 117 10.73 -6.17 4.30
C THR A 117 11.17 -4.82 3.71
N GLU A 118 11.35 -3.80 4.54
CA GLU A 118 11.91 -2.49 4.12
C GLU A 118 13.30 -2.64 3.48
N GLN A 119 14.20 -3.42 4.10
CA GLN A 119 15.55 -3.64 3.57
C GLN A 119 15.55 -4.32 2.19
N VAL A 120 14.63 -5.26 1.95
CA VAL A 120 14.42 -5.89 0.64
C VAL A 120 13.98 -4.86 -0.38
N PHE A 121 13.08 -3.95 0.00
CA PHE A 121 12.57 -2.91 -0.90
C PHE A 121 13.66 -1.93 -1.29
N GLU A 122 14.39 -1.40 -0.32
CA GLU A 122 15.46 -0.46 -0.61
C GLU A 122 16.54 -1.12 -1.51
N SER A 123 16.80 -2.42 -1.33
CA SER A 123 17.68 -3.19 -2.21
C SER A 123 17.15 -3.28 -3.65
N LEU A 124 15.83 -3.40 -3.86
CA LEU A 124 15.25 -3.37 -5.20
C LEU A 124 15.31 -1.96 -5.78
N GLU A 125 14.93 -0.92 -5.02
CA GLU A 125 14.96 0.47 -5.47
C GLU A 125 16.36 0.92 -5.90
N ASP A 126 17.40 0.54 -5.15
CA ASP A 126 18.81 0.78 -5.53
C ASP A 126 19.19 0.18 -6.89
N ARG A 127 18.43 -0.83 -7.36
CA ARG A 127 18.64 -1.56 -8.61
C ARG A 127 17.72 -1.14 -9.74
N ILE A 128 16.55 -0.60 -9.44
CA ILE A 128 15.68 0.05 -10.41
C ILE A 128 16.35 1.38 -10.81
N GLY A 129 17.33 1.27 -11.71
CA GLY A 129 18.00 2.42 -12.29
C GLY A 129 17.08 3.16 -13.29
N PRO A 130 17.43 4.41 -13.64
CA PRO A 130 16.68 5.18 -14.63
C PRO A 130 16.49 4.40 -15.93
N GLY A 131 15.23 4.18 -16.33
CA GLY A 131 14.87 3.48 -17.57
C GLY A 131 14.61 1.98 -17.43
N GLN A 132 14.54 1.44 -16.22
CA GLN A 132 14.13 0.04 -15.97
C GLN A 132 12.64 -0.10 -15.59
N ASP A 133 11.95 1.01 -15.31
CA ASP A 133 10.57 1.06 -14.82
C ASP A 133 9.61 0.22 -15.66
N GLU A 134 9.74 0.26 -16.99
CA GLU A 134 8.86 -0.49 -17.89
C GLU A 134 8.97 -2.01 -17.69
N GLN A 135 10.19 -2.50 -17.52
CA GLN A 135 10.48 -3.92 -17.35
C GLN A 135 10.01 -4.41 -15.98
N VAL A 136 10.30 -3.63 -14.93
CA VAL A 136 9.88 -3.93 -13.55
C VAL A 136 8.35 -3.88 -13.45
N PHE A 137 7.71 -2.87 -14.05
CA PHE A 137 6.27 -2.77 -14.05
C PHE A 137 5.60 -3.95 -14.74
N ALA A 138 6.13 -4.42 -15.89
CA ALA A 138 5.60 -5.59 -16.57
C ALA A 138 5.72 -6.86 -15.72
N GLN A 139 6.82 -7.03 -14.98
CA GLN A 139 7.00 -8.16 -14.05
C GLN A 139 6.06 -8.07 -12.88
N LEU A 140 5.91 -6.88 -12.28
CA LEU A 140 4.97 -6.66 -11.19
C LEU A 140 3.54 -7.01 -11.61
N LEU A 141 3.08 -6.55 -12.79
CA LEU A 141 1.77 -6.93 -13.31
C LEU A 141 1.63 -8.45 -13.49
N ALA A 142 2.69 -9.13 -13.93
CA ALA A 142 2.68 -10.58 -14.09
C ALA A 142 2.61 -11.30 -12.73
N ALA A 143 3.35 -10.84 -11.73
CA ALA A 143 3.32 -11.36 -10.36
C ALA A 143 1.93 -11.17 -9.74
N LEU A 144 1.40 -9.95 -9.80
CA LEU A 144 0.04 -9.62 -9.31
C LEU A 144 -1.05 -10.44 -10.02
N SER A 145 -0.89 -10.74 -11.32
CA SER A 145 -1.86 -11.56 -12.08
C SER A 145 -1.87 -13.05 -11.67
N GLN A 146 -0.73 -13.57 -11.22
CA GLN A 146 -0.57 -15.00 -10.90
C GLN A 146 -0.93 -15.30 -9.44
N LYS A 147 -0.72 -14.35 -8.52
CA LYS A 147 -0.98 -14.47 -7.09
C LYS A 147 -2.44 -14.16 -6.75
N ARG A 148 -3.34 -15.12 -6.94
CA ARG A 148 -4.78 -14.93 -6.80
C ARG A 148 -5.33 -15.24 -5.38
N ASN A 149 -4.82 -14.59 -4.32
CA ASN A 149 -5.42 -14.51 -2.95
C ASN A 149 -4.70 -15.18 -1.74
N SER A 150 -3.36 -15.24 -1.64
CA SER A 150 -2.79 -15.53 -0.30
C SER A 150 -1.36 -15.05 -0.01
N SER A 151 -0.67 -14.44 -0.97
CA SER A 151 0.76 -14.10 -0.83
C SER A 151 1.15 -12.81 -1.57
N LEU A 152 0.15 -11.94 -1.76
CA LEU A 152 0.39 -10.55 -2.11
C LEU A 152 0.87 -9.87 -0.84
N THR A 153 2.17 -9.55 -0.82
CA THR A 153 2.70 -8.75 0.28
C THR A 153 2.28 -7.31 0.06
N ASP A 154 2.11 -6.54 1.14
CA ASP A 154 1.82 -5.10 1.08
C ASP A 154 2.83 -4.34 0.18
N TYR A 155 4.00 -4.95 -0.06
CA TYR A 155 4.98 -4.49 -1.03
C TYR A 155 4.46 -4.35 -2.45
N ASP A 156 3.90 -5.42 -3.00
CA ASP A 156 3.58 -5.50 -4.43
C ASP A 156 2.56 -4.40 -4.75
N TRP A 157 1.64 -4.17 -3.80
CA TRP A 157 0.67 -3.08 -3.83
C TRP A 157 1.31 -1.69 -3.67
N ASN A 158 2.22 -1.50 -2.73
CA ASN A 158 2.92 -0.21 -2.54
C ASN A 158 3.77 0.15 -3.77
N LEU A 159 4.51 -0.79 -4.33
CA LEU A 159 5.29 -0.59 -5.55
C LEU A 159 4.37 -0.30 -6.73
N PHE A 160 3.25 -1.03 -6.84
CA PHE A 160 2.23 -0.80 -7.86
C PHE A 160 1.59 0.58 -7.73
N GLU A 161 1.31 1.07 -6.52
CA GLU A 161 0.66 2.36 -6.29
C GLU A 161 1.63 3.53 -6.46
N GLU A 162 2.75 3.53 -5.75
CA GLU A 162 3.56 4.72 -5.50
C GLU A 162 4.73 4.91 -6.48
N HIS A 163 5.39 3.82 -6.89
CA HIS A 163 6.66 3.91 -7.63
C HIS A 163 6.47 4.33 -9.10
N PHE A 164 5.51 3.72 -9.79
CA PHE A 164 5.29 3.95 -11.23
C PHE A 164 4.40 5.16 -11.48
N SER A 165 5.01 6.33 -11.66
CA SER A 165 4.30 7.59 -11.92
C SER A 165 4.27 7.94 -13.41
N GLY A 166 3.23 8.65 -13.84
CA GLY A 166 3.07 9.13 -15.22
C GLY A 166 1.89 8.51 -15.96
N GLN A 167 1.46 9.21 -17.01
CA GLN A 167 0.19 8.93 -17.68
C GLN A 167 0.10 7.51 -18.26
N ASP A 168 1.19 7.00 -18.85
CA ASP A 168 1.20 5.67 -19.47
C ASP A 168 1.06 4.55 -18.42
N PHE A 169 1.74 4.68 -17.27
CA PHE A 169 1.60 3.75 -16.16
C PHE A 169 0.21 3.83 -15.54
N ALA A 170 -0.30 5.04 -15.29
CA ALA A 170 -1.66 5.26 -14.78
C ALA A 170 -2.73 4.57 -15.65
N VAL A 171 -2.65 4.68 -16.98
CA VAL A 171 -3.58 4.00 -17.90
C VAL A 171 -3.51 2.48 -17.77
N ARG A 172 -2.31 1.92 -17.64
CA ARG A 172 -2.11 0.46 -17.54
C ARG A 172 -2.50 -0.09 -16.17
N LYS A 173 -2.16 0.61 -15.08
CA LYS A 173 -2.62 0.28 -13.72
C LYS A 173 -4.15 0.25 -13.68
N LEU A 174 -4.80 1.26 -14.25
CA LEU A 174 -6.26 1.31 -14.34
C LEU A 174 -6.83 0.12 -15.11
N ALA A 175 -6.25 -0.22 -16.27
CA ALA A 175 -6.70 -1.38 -17.05
C ALA A 175 -6.54 -2.70 -16.28
N PHE A 176 -5.41 -2.86 -15.58
CA PHE A 176 -5.14 -4.03 -14.74
C PHE A 176 -6.16 -4.18 -13.61
N LEU A 177 -6.40 -3.11 -12.84
CA LEU A 177 -7.37 -3.10 -11.75
C LEU A 177 -8.78 -3.41 -12.22
N LEU A 178 -9.21 -2.79 -13.33
CA LEU A 178 -10.54 -3.03 -13.90
C LEU A 178 -10.73 -4.48 -14.35
N GLU A 179 -9.67 -5.16 -14.81
CA GLU A 179 -9.73 -6.59 -15.13
C GLU A 179 -9.85 -7.44 -13.87
N HIS A 180 -9.08 -7.14 -12.83
CA HIS A 180 -9.07 -7.89 -11.57
C HIS A 180 -10.39 -7.74 -10.81
N LEU A 181 -11.01 -6.56 -10.86
CA LEU A 181 -12.32 -6.29 -10.28
C LEU A 181 -13.48 -6.99 -11.01
N LYS A 182 -13.27 -7.60 -12.19
CA LYS A 182 -14.34 -8.31 -12.91
C LYS A 182 -14.86 -9.56 -12.20
N VAL A 183 -14.06 -10.15 -11.33
CA VAL A 183 -14.39 -11.38 -10.62
C VAL A 183 -14.39 -11.06 -9.13
N PRO A 184 -15.54 -10.66 -8.57
CA PRO A 184 -15.62 -10.32 -7.15
C PRO A 184 -15.38 -11.58 -6.32
N PRO A 185 -14.67 -11.46 -5.18
CA PRO A 185 -14.49 -12.59 -4.29
C PRO A 185 -15.86 -13.05 -3.77
N GLN A 186 -16.17 -14.33 -3.94
CA GLN A 186 -17.39 -14.94 -3.41
C GLN A 186 -17.07 -15.56 -2.05
N ASN A 187 -17.79 -15.16 -1.00
CA ASN A 187 -17.49 -15.51 0.39
C ASN A 187 -16.09 -15.05 0.81
N ALA A 188 -15.80 -13.79 0.52
CA ALA A 188 -14.52 -13.16 0.78
C ALA A 188 -14.13 -13.27 2.27
N SER A 189 -12.86 -13.57 2.54
CA SER A 189 -12.26 -13.32 3.84
C SER A 189 -12.20 -11.81 4.12
N TRP A 190 -11.95 -11.43 5.38
CA TRP A 190 -11.75 -10.02 5.72
C TRP A 190 -10.61 -9.37 4.92
N SER A 191 -9.53 -10.10 4.65
CA SER A 191 -8.41 -9.60 3.85
C SER A 191 -8.80 -9.42 2.38
N GLU A 192 -9.56 -10.36 1.81
CA GLU A 192 -10.05 -10.25 0.43
C GLU A 192 -11.03 -9.06 0.26
N GLU A 193 -11.87 -8.78 1.26
CA GLU A 193 -12.73 -7.59 1.25
C GLU A 193 -11.92 -6.28 1.34
N PHE A 194 -10.87 -6.27 2.16
CA PHE A 194 -9.99 -5.12 2.33
C PHE A 194 -9.17 -4.84 1.06
N GLU A 195 -8.61 -5.89 0.45
CA GLU A 195 -7.87 -5.78 -0.82
C GLU A 195 -8.79 -5.31 -1.95
N PHE A 196 -9.99 -5.88 -2.05
CA PHE A 196 -10.99 -5.44 -3.01
C PHE A 196 -11.34 -3.96 -2.82
N LYS A 197 -11.55 -3.52 -1.58
CA LYS A 197 -11.77 -2.11 -1.28
C LYS A 197 -10.61 -1.22 -1.74
N SER A 198 -9.38 -1.61 -1.42
CA SER A 198 -8.16 -0.86 -1.78
C SER A 198 -8.00 -0.74 -3.30
N MET A 199 -8.26 -1.82 -4.05
CA MET A 199 -8.25 -1.79 -5.52
C MET A 199 -9.29 -0.81 -6.09
N VAL A 200 -10.51 -0.80 -5.54
CA VAL A 200 -11.54 0.14 -5.99
C VAL A 200 -11.14 1.58 -5.65
N GLU A 201 -10.59 1.85 -4.46
CA GLU A 201 -10.07 3.18 -4.08
C GLU A 201 -8.98 3.66 -5.05
N LEU A 202 -8.07 2.77 -5.44
CA LEU A 202 -7.00 3.07 -6.37
C LEU A 202 -7.52 3.33 -7.80
N VAL A 203 -8.53 2.57 -8.27
CA VAL A 203 -9.23 2.88 -9.54
C VAL A 203 -9.72 4.32 -9.54
N PHE A 204 -10.31 4.79 -8.45
CA PHE A 204 -10.82 6.15 -8.35
C PHE A 204 -9.72 7.21 -8.35
N SER A 205 -8.67 6.97 -7.56
CA SER A 205 -7.50 7.86 -7.48
C SER A 205 -6.86 8.06 -8.87
N ILE A 206 -6.53 6.95 -9.54
CA ILE A 206 -5.90 6.96 -10.87
C ILE A 206 -6.84 7.58 -11.92
N SER A 207 -8.14 7.30 -11.83
CA SER A 207 -9.10 7.86 -12.78
C SER A 207 -9.21 9.38 -12.67
N LYS A 208 -9.15 9.90 -11.44
CA LYS A 208 -9.11 11.34 -11.18
C LYS A 208 -7.82 11.97 -11.74
N GLU A 209 -6.67 11.31 -11.55
CA GLU A 209 -5.39 11.73 -12.16
C GLU A 209 -5.50 11.82 -13.68
N LEU A 210 -6.13 10.82 -14.31
CA LEU A 210 -6.35 10.78 -15.76
C LEU A 210 -7.47 11.71 -16.26
N GLY A 211 -8.12 12.47 -15.37
CA GLY A 211 -9.23 13.36 -15.71
C GLY A 211 -10.49 12.63 -16.20
N LYS A 212 -10.62 11.33 -15.89
CA LYS A 212 -11.82 10.55 -16.21
C LYS A 212 -12.96 10.88 -15.25
N SER A 213 -14.18 10.80 -15.76
CA SER A 213 -15.38 11.04 -14.97
C SER A 213 -15.83 9.77 -14.27
N LEU A 214 -16.52 9.91 -13.13
CA LEU A 214 -17.22 8.79 -12.49
C LEU A 214 -18.22 8.09 -13.42
N THR A 215 -18.77 8.83 -14.38
CA THR A 215 -19.70 8.31 -15.40
C THR A 215 -19.05 7.23 -16.25
N ASP A 216 -17.73 7.32 -16.48
CA ASP A 216 -16.94 6.31 -17.21
C ASP A 216 -16.87 4.97 -16.45
N PHE A 217 -17.16 4.98 -15.14
CA PHE A 217 -17.18 3.81 -14.25
C PHE A 217 -18.59 3.41 -13.83
N GLY A 218 -19.62 4.06 -14.35
CA GLY A 218 -21.01 3.82 -13.95
C GLY A 218 -21.41 2.35 -14.09
N GLN A 219 -20.94 1.66 -15.13
CA GLN A 219 -21.20 0.23 -15.33
C GLN A 219 -20.51 -0.64 -14.27
N LEU A 220 -19.23 -0.36 -13.97
CA LEU A 220 -18.47 -1.08 -12.95
C LEU A 220 -19.16 -0.98 -11.58
N LEU A 221 -19.56 0.23 -11.19
CA LEU A 221 -20.25 0.48 -9.93
C LEU A 221 -21.61 -0.21 -9.85
N GLN A 222 -22.31 -0.32 -10.98
CA GLN A 222 -23.58 -1.05 -11.04
C GLN A 222 -23.36 -2.56 -10.92
N ASP A 223 -22.39 -3.10 -11.64
CA ASP A 223 -22.09 -4.54 -11.67
C ASP A 223 -21.71 -5.06 -10.28
N TYR A 224 -21.11 -4.20 -9.44
CA TYR A 224 -20.66 -4.56 -8.09
C TYR A 224 -21.43 -3.85 -6.97
N TRP A 225 -22.63 -3.33 -7.24
CA TRP A 225 -23.42 -2.59 -6.24
C TRP A 225 -23.77 -3.45 -5.00
N SER A 226 -23.80 -4.78 -5.12
CA SER A 226 -24.04 -5.67 -3.97
C SER A 226 -22.94 -5.59 -2.90
N GLN A 227 -21.74 -5.11 -3.24
CA GLN A 227 -20.61 -5.02 -2.33
C GLN A 227 -20.64 -3.71 -1.54
N ALA A 228 -20.57 -3.81 -0.20
CA ALA A 228 -20.58 -2.68 0.73
C ALA A 228 -19.54 -1.60 0.36
N SER A 229 -18.29 -2.03 0.14
CA SER A 229 -17.18 -1.14 -0.22
C SER A 229 -17.43 -0.36 -1.51
N VAL A 230 -18.07 -0.97 -2.51
CA VAL A 230 -18.41 -0.31 -3.79
C VAL A 230 -19.47 0.76 -3.60
N ARG A 231 -20.46 0.50 -2.74
CA ARG A 231 -21.52 1.48 -2.44
C ARG A 231 -20.97 2.69 -1.69
N GLU A 232 -20.16 2.45 -0.66
CA GLU A 232 -19.50 3.53 0.09
C GLU A 232 -18.66 4.41 -0.84
N LEU A 233 -17.85 3.76 -1.68
CA LEU A 233 -16.94 4.45 -2.55
C LEU A 233 -17.66 5.15 -3.71
N SER A 234 -18.74 4.58 -4.25
CA SER A 234 -19.59 5.27 -5.23
C SER A 234 -20.14 6.56 -4.64
N ILE A 235 -20.65 6.52 -3.40
CA ILE A 235 -21.12 7.71 -2.68
C ILE A 235 -19.99 8.74 -2.54
N ASP A 236 -18.82 8.32 -2.04
CA ASP A 236 -17.69 9.23 -1.78
C ASP A 236 -17.13 9.84 -3.06
N GLY A 237 -17.05 9.07 -4.14
CA GLY A 237 -16.67 9.58 -5.45
C GLY A 237 -17.63 10.67 -5.94
N HIS A 238 -18.95 10.46 -5.86
CA HIS A 238 -19.92 11.44 -6.32
C HIS A 238 -19.83 12.73 -5.48
N ILE A 239 -19.59 12.62 -4.17
CA ILE A 239 -19.33 13.76 -3.29
C ILE A 239 -18.06 14.51 -3.73
N ALA A 240 -16.96 13.79 -3.98
CA ALA A 240 -15.66 14.37 -4.33
C ALA A 240 -15.68 15.10 -5.69
N LEU A 241 -16.48 14.63 -6.65
CA LEU A 241 -16.65 15.28 -7.95
C LEU A 241 -17.69 16.42 -7.96
N GLY A 242 -18.32 16.72 -6.81
CA GLY A 242 -19.36 17.75 -6.74
C GLY A 242 -20.73 17.34 -7.31
N LEU A 243 -20.92 16.05 -7.61
CA LEU A 243 -22.18 15.46 -8.08
C LEU A 243 -23.14 15.25 -6.91
N HIS A 244 -23.50 16.35 -6.25
CA HIS A 244 -24.18 16.34 -4.95
C HIS A 244 -25.60 15.75 -5.01
N ALA A 245 -26.32 15.96 -6.11
CA ALA A 245 -27.68 15.45 -6.28
C ALA A 245 -27.69 13.93 -6.46
N GLU A 246 -26.75 13.40 -7.23
CA GLU A 246 -26.55 11.97 -7.46
C GLU A 246 -26.07 11.29 -6.17
N ALA A 247 -25.10 11.88 -5.47
CA ALA A 247 -24.64 11.39 -4.17
C ALA A 247 -25.79 11.29 -3.15
N GLU A 248 -26.65 12.31 -3.09
CA GLU A 248 -27.84 12.30 -2.23
C GLU A 248 -28.79 11.14 -2.55
N GLN A 249 -29.06 10.89 -3.84
CA GLN A 249 -29.91 9.77 -4.26
C GLN A 249 -29.31 8.41 -3.87
N LEU A 250 -28.01 8.24 -4.04
CA LEU A 250 -27.30 7.02 -3.65
C LEU A 250 -27.36 6.80 -2.15
N ILE A 251 -27.12 7.83 -1.34
CA ILE A 251 -27.21 7.72 0.13
C ILE A 251 -28.64 7.39 0.57
N LYS A 252 -29.66 8.04 0.00
CA LYS A 252 -31.07 7.76 0.32
C LYS A 252 -31.45 6.31 -0.04
N LYS A 253 -31.00 5.84 -1.20
CA LYS A 253 -31.20 4.44 -1.64
C LYS A 253 -30.54 3.48 -0.65
N GLU A 254 -29.32 3.76 -0.21
CA GLU A 254 -28.58 2.91 0.73
C GLU A 254 -29.24 2.89 2.11
N LEU A 255 -29.62 4.04 2.65
CA LEU A 255 -30.30 4.13 3.95
C LEU A 255 -31.66 3.42 3.99
N ALA A 256 -32.29 3.20 2.83
CA ALA A 256 -33.55 2.47 2.70
C ALA A 256 -33.35 0.95 2.54
N ALA A 257 -32.12 0.49 2.30
CA ALA A 257 -31.82 -0.94 2.15
C ALA A 257 -31.78 -1.62 3.54
N PRO A 258 -32.31 -2.85 3.68
CA PRO A 258 -32.21 -3.62 4.94
C PRO A 258 -30.76 -3.91 5.36
N GLU A 259 -29.91 -4.11 4.37
CA GLU A 259 -28.46 -4.37 4.45
C GLU A 259 -27.61 -3.08 4.38
N ALA A 260 -28.19 -1.94 4.74
CA ALA A 260 -27.51 -0.65 4.72
C ALA A 260 -26.23 -0.66 5.55
N ILE A 261 -25.16 -0.16 4.94
CA ILE A 261 -23.87 -0.02 5.61
C ILE A 261 -23.86 1.26 6.45
N HIS A 262 -23.21 1.20 7.62
CA HIS A 262 -22.81 2.37 8.43
C HIS A 262 -23.84 3.52 8.48
N HIS A 263 -25.10 3.24 8.88
CA HIS A 263 -26.21 4.20 8.88
C HIS A 263 -25.85 5.60 9.39
N GLY A 264 -25.12 5.70 10.52
CA GLY A 264 -24.74 7.00 11.08
C GLY A 264 -23.75 7.78 10.22
N ARG A 265 -22.73 7.12 9.66
CA ARG A 265 -21.78 7.76 8.74
C ARG A 265 -22.47 8.29 7.49
N LEU A 266 -23.41 7.52 6.92
CA LEU A 266 -24.19 7.94 5.76
C LEU A 266 -25.11 9.13 6.06
N ARG A 267 -25.75 9.14 7.24
CA ARG A 267 -26.58 10.27 7.69
C ARG A 267 -25.76 11.54 7.88
N LEU A 268 -24.54 11.45 8.43
CA LEU A 268 -23.62 12.60 8.52
C LEU A 268 -23.22 13.13 7.15
N LYS A 269 -22.90 12.24 6.19
CA LYS A 269 -22.62 12.64 4.80
C LYS A 269 -23.83 13.32 4.15
N LEU A 270 -25.02 12.78 4.34
CA LEU A 270 -26.27 13.36 3.81
C LEU A 270 -26.58 14.73 4.42
N LYS A 271 -26.37 14.90 5.73
CA LYS A 271 -26.46 16.19 6.42
C LYS A 271 -25.55 17.21 5.76
N ASP A 272 -24.28 16.88 5.56
CA ASP A 272 -23.33 17.82 4.96
C ASP A 272 -23.67 18.16 3.50
N LEU A 273 -24.24 17.21 2.75
CA LEU A 273 -24.77 17.47 1.41
C LEU A 273 -25.97 18.42 1.43
N TYR A 274 -26.90 18.27 2.37
CA TYR A 274 -28.01 19.22 2.52
C TYR A 274 -27.52 20.62 2.84
N ARG A 275 -26.51 20.74 3.72
CA ARG A 275 -25.89 22.03 4.03
C ARG A 275 -25.27 22.68 2.79
N ARG A 276 -24.50 21.92 1.99
CA ARG A 276 -23.86 22.42 0.75
C ARG A 276 -24.86 22.81 -0.33
N GLN A 277 -25.99 22.12 -0.40
CA GLN A 277 -27.07 22.40 -1.35
C GLN A 277 -28.07 23.44 -0.83
N GLU A 278 -27.82 24.07 0.33
CA GLU A 278 -28.71 25.04 0.97
C GLU A 278 -30.13 24.50 1.26
N LYS A 279 -30.25 23.18 1.45
CA LYS A 279 -31.49 22.50 1.84
C LYS A 279 -31.68 22.56 3.36
N TRP A 280 -31.87 23.77 3.88
CA TRP A 280 -31.82 24.05 5.32
C TRP A 280 -32.87 23.32 6.15
N GLU A 281 -34.07 23.10 5.59
CA GLU A 281 -35.13 22.35 6.28
C GLU A 281 -34.75 20.87 6.42
N ASP A 282 -34.35 20.24 5.31
CA ASP A 282 -33.89 18.85 5.31
C ASP A 282 -32.64 18.65 6.19
N TYR A 283 -31.72 19.61 6.18
CA TYR A 283 -30.54 19.64 7.05
C TYR A 283 -30.93 19.65 8.54
N ARG A 284 -31.85 20.53 8.92
CA ARG A 284 -32.30 20.65 10.32
C ARG A 284 -33.03 19.39 10.78
N GLN A 285 -33.97 18.91 9.98
CA GLN A 285 -34.73 17.71 10.32
C GLN A 285 -33.80 16.51 10.51
N LEU A 286 -32.85 16.30 9.60
CA LEU A 286 -31.90 15.20 9.70
C LEU A 286 -30.97 15.35 10.92
N LEU A 287 -30.53 16.58 11.24
CA LEU A 287 -29.70 16.85 12.40
C LEU A 287 -30.43 16.51 13.73
N GLU A 288 -31.72 16.86 13.83
CA GLU A 288 -32.56 16.48 14.97
C GLU A 288 -32.72 14.95 15.05
N GLU A 289 -32.97 14.29 13.92
CA GLU A 289 -33.09 12.83 13.86
C GLU A 289 -31.81 12.12 14.31
N ILE A 290 -30.64 12.58 13.87
CA ILE A 290 -29.33 12.02 14.29
C ILE A 290 -29.17 12.16 15.81
N LEU A 291 -29.42 13.34 16.37
CA LEU A 291 -29.28 13.60 17.81
C LEU A 291 -30.23 12.76 18.69
N LEU A 292 -31.40 12.39 18.16
CA LEU A 292 -32.39 11.58 18.87
C LEU A 292 -32.14 10.07 18.75
N THR A 293 -31.39 9.63 17.75
CA THR A 293 -31.24 8.20 17.42
C THR A 293 -29.82 7.65 17.61
N GLU A 294 -28.81 8.51 17.64
CA GLU A 294 -27.40 8.12 17.77
C GLU A 294 -26.78 8.59 19.10
N SER A 295 -25.53 8.21 19.37
CA SER A 295 -24.82 8.65 20.57
C SER A 295 -24.64 10.17 20.58
N ILE A 296 -24.83 10.80 21.74
CA ILE A 296 -24.74 12.26 21.89
C ILE A 296 -23.39 12.79 21.40
N ASP A 297 -23.41 13.58 20.33
CA ASP A 297 -22.29 14.38 19.83
C ASP A 297 -22.56 15.87 20.09
N PHE A 298 -21.76 16.47 20.98
CA PHE A 298 -21.92 17.87 21.36
C PHE A 298 -21.65 18.85 20.21
N ASN A 299 -20.87 18.46 19.19
CA ASN A 299 -20.67 19.30 18.01
C ASN A 299 -21.97 19.44 17.21
N LEU A 300 -22.75 18.35 17.09
CA LEU A 300 -24.05 18.38 16.42
C LEU A 300 -25.09 19.21 17.19
N ILE A 301 -25.00 19.23 18.53
CA ILE A 301 -25.83 20.10 19.38
C ILE A 301 -25.50 21.57 19.13
N ASP A 302 -24.22 21.90 19.04
CA ASP A 302 -23.78 23.26 18.72
C ASP A 302 -24.22 23.67 17.30
N GLU A 303 -24.09 22.80 16.29
CA GLU A 303 -24.63 23.03 14.94
C GLU A 303 -26.15 23.33 14.96
N LEU A 304 -26.94 22.55 15.71
CA LEU A 304 -28.38 22.75 15.82
C LEU A 304 -28.71 24.08 16.51
N LYS A 305 -27.98 24.42 17.56
CA LYS A 305 -28.12 25.68 18.28
C LYS A 305 -27.84 26.88 17.38
N GLU A 306 -26.83 26.81 16.51
CA GLU A 306 -26.56 27.86 15.52
C GLU A 306 -27.74 28.05 14.57
N GLN A 307 -28.32 26.95 14.07
CA GLN A 307 -29.49 27.01 13.17
C GLN A 307 -30.73 27.59 13.83
N LEU A 308 -30.97 27.30 15.11
CA LEU A 308 -32.14 27.77 15.85
C LEU A 308 -32.00 29.22 16.33
N THR A 309 -30.76 29.68 16.57
CA THR A 309 -30.51 30.99 17.20
C THR A 309 -29.90 32.03 16.27
N GLY A 310 -29.42 31.63 15.09
CA GLY A 310 -28.77 32.51 14.11
C GLY A 310 -27.45 33.13 14.60
N ARG A 311 -26.86 32.60 15.68
CA ARG A 311 -25.60 33.08 16.25
C ARG A 311 -24.57 31.93 16.24
N PRO A 312 -23.35 32.14 15.70
CA PRO A 312 -22.30 31.12 15.77
C PRO A 312 -21.93 30.81 17.23
N SER A 313 -21.67 29.54 17.51
CA SER A 313 -21.34 29.02 18.83
C SER A 313 -20.02 29.59 19.31
N ALA A 314 -20.01 30.21 20.49
CA ALA A 314 -18.79 30.79 21.08
C ALA A 314 -17.78 29.75 21.61
N CYS A 315 -17.99 28.45 21.35
CA CYS A 315 -17.18 27.36 21.90
C CYS A 315 -16.32 26.68 20.83
N GLY A 316 -15.62 27.47 20.01
CA GLY A 316 -14.74 27.00 18.94
C GLY A 316 -13.42 27.76 18.86
N SER A 317 -12.88 28.22 19.99
CA SER A 317 -11.55 28.86 20.02
C SER A 317 -10.59 28.13 20.96
N ARG A 318 -10.15 26.94 20.56
CA ARG A 318 -8.75 26.57 20.79
C ARG A 318 -7.97 27.08 19.59
N LYS A 319 -7.41 28.27 19.77
CA LYS A 319 -6.42 28.87 18.88
C LYS A 319 -5.28 27.86 18.67
N THR A 320 -5.19 27.28 17.47
CA THR A 320 -3.88 26.93 16.93
C THR A 320 -3.18 28.27 16.69
N GLY A 321 -2.11 28.51 17.44
CA GLY A 321 -1.34 29.74 17.33
C GLY A 321 -0.72 29.83 15.95
N ASP A 322 -1.20 30.77 15.15
CA ASP A 322 -0.42 31.39 14.09
C ASP A 322 0.82 32.02 14.73
N ARG A 323 1.99 31.42 14.46
CA ARG A 323 3.22 32.19 14.36
C ARG A 323 3.29 32.74 12.95
N GLU A 324 2.71 33.91 12.77
CA GLU A 324 3.09 34.81 11.69
C GLU A 324 4.61 35.05 11.77
N MET A 325 5.31 34.68 10.70
CA MET A 325 6.67 35.15 10.39
C MET A 325 6.56 35.97 9.10
N ILE A 326 6.26 37.26 9.25
CA ILE A 326 6.59 38.34 8.31
C ILE A 326 6.77 39.60 9.18
N GLY A 327 7.89 40.32 9.26
CA GLY A 327 9.21 40.24 8.64
C GLY A 327 10.06 41.42 9.16
N ALA A 328 11.38 41.29 9.09
CA ALA A 328 12.37 42.37 9.00
C ALA A 328 13.68 41.77 8.49
#